data_AF-A0A3A0DDJ8-F1
#
_entry.id   AF-A0A3A0DDJ8-F1
#
_cell.length_a   1.000
_cell.length_b   1.000
_cell.length_c   1.000
_cell.angle_alpha   90.00
_cell.angle_beta   90.00
_cell.angle_gamma   90.00
#
_symmetry.space_group_name_H-M   'P 1'
#
loop_
_entity.id
_entity.type
_entity.pdbx_description
1 polymer ?
#
loop_
_entity_poly.entity_id
_entity_poly.type
_entity_poly.pdbx_seq_one_letter_code
_entity_poly.pdbx_strand_id
1 'polypeptide(L)'
;MKTSQPLPRSEAADNAGPVAPELKSALDALETALATPMVPGEHEAWTKAISEAWKASEAVIRQHLGRHEQQYEEMLAADPEIFRRVDLLREEGRAIADEVRAVGENIDKLRLKTPVAEPNEARTDKEREAAVDGGISLLVRIRKQEVAIGTWYSEAFNRDRGAVD
;
A
#
# COMPACT_ATOMS: atom_id res chain seq x y z
N MET A 1 9.45 -39.88 27.68
CA MET A 1 10.08 -38.87 26.81
C MET A 1 9.12 -38.56 25.67
N LYS A 2 8.39 -37.46 25.75
CA LYS A 2 7.53 -37.00 24.65
C LYS A 2 8.35 -36.01 23.83
N THR A 3 8.69 -36.40 22.61
CA THR A 3 9.33 -35.57 21.60
C THR A 3 8.35 -34.45 21.23
N SER A 4 8.64 -33.22 21.65
CA SER A 4 7.96 -32.03 21.14
C SER A 4 8.31 -31.90 19.65
N GLN A 5 7.32 -32.15 18.81
CA GLN A 5 7.38 -31.76 17.40
C GLN A 5 7.43 -30.23 17.34
N PRO A 6 8.37 -29.63 16.59
CA PRO A 6 8.30 -28.21 16.32
C PRO A 6 7.03 -27.94 15.51
N LEU A 7 6.25 -26.94 15.93
CA LEU A 7 5.08 -26.47 15.20
C LEU A 7 5.50 -26.13 13.75
N PRO A 8 4.65 -26.39 12.75
CA PRO A 8 4.93 -25.99 11.38
C PRO A 8 5.15 -24.48 11.35
N ARG A 9 6.30 -24.04 10.80
CA ARG A 9 6.50 -22.64 10.44
C ARG A 9 5.34 -22.24 9.52
N SER A 10 4.49 -21.33 9.97
CA SER A 10 3.43 -20.76 9.15
C SER A 10 4.07 -20.15 7.90
N GLU A 11 3.50 -20.38 6.72
CA GLU A 11 3.85 -19.63 5.50
C GLU A 11 3.68 -18.11 5.70
N ALA A 12 2.96 -17.67 6.74
CA ALA A 12 2.89 -16.27 7.13
C ALA A 12 4.22 -15.72 7.68
N ALA A 13 5.08 -16.56 8.27
CA ALA A 13 6.40 -16.15 8.72
C ALA A 13 7.36 -15.84 7.55
N ASP A 14 7.17 -16.49 6.39
CA ASP A 14 7.86 -16.13 5.14
C ASP A 14 7.27 -14.85 4.51
N ASN A 15 6.03 -14.48 4.87
CA ASN A 15 5.36 -13.24 4.44
C ASN A 15 5.53 -12.05 5.40
N ALA A 16 6.17 -12.25 6.56
CA ALA A 16 6.52 -11.18 7.49
C ALA A 16 7.83 -10.45 7.13
N GLY A 17 8.46 -10.87 6.04
CA GLY A 17 9.64 -10.25 5.43
C GLY A 17 9.32 -8.98 4.63
N PRO A 18 10.29 -8.43 3.89
CA PRO A 18 10.16 -7.18 3.14
C PRO A 18 8.91 -7.17 2.24
N VAL A 19 8.36 -5.97 1.98
CA VAL A 19 7.23 -5.70 1.07
C VAL A 19 7.17 -6.75 -0.03
N ALA A 20 6.05 -7.47 -0.13
CA ALA A 20 5.91 -8.54 -1.10
C ALA A 20 6.36 -8.07 -2.50
N PRO A 21 7.16 -8.86 -3.23
CA PRO A 21 7.75 -8.43 -4.50
C PRO A 21 6.72 -7.89 -5.50
N GLU A 22 5.51 -8.46 -5.49
CA GLU A 22 4.39 -8.04 -6.32
C GLU A 22 3.89 -6.64 -5.95
N LEU A 23 3.69 -6.36 -4.65
CA LEU A 23 3.31 -5.04 -4.16
C LEU A 23 4.38 -4.02 -4.49
N LYS A 24 5.65 -4.32 -4.19
CA LYS A 24 6.77 -3.43 -4.49
C LYS A 24 6.81 -3.08 -5.98
N SER A 25 6.74 -4.07 -6.85
CA SER A 25 6.74 -3.88 -8.30
C SER A 25 5.56 -3.00 -8.75
N ALA A 26 4.37 -3.25 -8.22
CA ALA A 26 3.17 -2.47 -8.53
C ALA A 26 3.28 -1.00 -8.06
N LEU A 27 3.81 -0.76 -6.86
CA LEU A 27 4.02 0.59 -6.34
C LEU A 27 5.08 1.35 -7.14
N ASP A 28 6.19 0.68 -7.51
CA ASP A 28 7.28 1.29 -8.28
C ASP A 28 6.84 1.65 -9.71
N ALA A 29 6.01 0.81 -10.34
CA ALA A 29 5.43 1.08 -11.65
C ALA A 29 4.47 2.29 -11.61
N LEU A 30 3.61 2.35 -10.59
CA LEU A 30 2.71 3.49 -10.39
C LEU A 30 3.48 4.78 -10.07
N GLU A 31 4.50 4.70 -9.21
CA GLU A 31 5.37 5.83 -8.91
C GLU A 31 6.07 6.36 -10.17
N THR A 32 6.58 5.46 -11.02
CA THR A 32 7.21 5.83 -12.28
C THR A 32 6.23 6.57 -13.19
N ALA A 33 4.99 6.09 -13.31
CA ALA A 33 3.96 6.75 -14.12
C ALA A 33 3.61 8.15 -13.59
N LEU A 34 3.46 8.30 -12.27
CA LEU A 34 3.15 9.59 -11.62
C LEU A 34 4.32 10.58 -11.68
N ALA A 35 5.56 10.10 -11.56
CA ALA A 35 6.77 10.92 -11.56
C ALA A 35 7.25 11.29 -12.98
N THR A 36 6.73 10.63 -14.02
CA THR A 36 7.05 10.96 -15.41
C THR A 36 6.49 12.35 -15.74
N PRO A 37 7.34 13.33 -16.11
CA PRO A 37 6.85 14.67 -16.44
C PRO A 37 5.93 14.64 -17.66
N MET A 38 4.84 15.41 -17.60
CA MET A 38 3.95 15.60 -18.74
C MET A 38 4.61 16.50 -19.79
N VAL A 39 4.67 16.03 -21.04
CA VAL A 39 5.12 16.85 -22.19
C VAL A 39 3.89 17.55 -22.81
N PRO A 40 3.98 18.84 -23.20
CA PRO A 40 2.89 19.52 -23.90
C PRO A 40 2.46 18.76 -25.16
N GLY A 41 1.15 18.59 -25.36
CA GLY A 41 0.59 17.78 -26.45
C GLY A 41 0.55 16.27 -26.18
N GLU A 42 1.00 15.80 -25.02
CA GLU A 42 0.92 14.38 -24.61
C GLU A 42 -0.03 14.17 -23.43
N HIS A 43 -0.87 15.16 -23.10
CA HIS A 43 -1.68 15.13 -21.89
C HIS A 43 -2.62 13.90 -21.84
N GLU A 44 -3.27 13.55 -22.96
CA GLU A 44 -4.14 12.36 -23.02
C GLU A 44 -3.35 11.07 -22.83
N ALA A 45 -2.20 10.94 -23.50
CA ALA A 45 -1.34 9.76 -23.38
C ALA A 45 -0.81 9.59 -21.95
N TRP A 46 -0.39 10.70 -21.31
CA TRP A 46 0.10 10.72 -19.95
C TRP A 46 -0.97 10.32 -18.93
N THR A 47 -2.17 10.91 -18.99
CA THR A 47 -3.26 10.55 -18.07
C THR A 47 -3.76 9.13 -18.28
N LYS A 48 -3.71 8.62 -19.51
CA LYS A 48 -3.99 7.22 -19.82
C LYS A 48 -2.97 6.29 -19.18
N ALA A 49 -1.67 6.58 -19.30
CA ALA A 49 -0.62 5.78 -18.70
C ALA A 49 -0.75 5.70 -17.17
N ILE A 50 -1.08 6.82 -16.51
CA ILE A 50 -1.33 6.84 -15.06
C ILE A 50 -2.57 6.01 -14.70
N SER A 51 -3.67 6.13 -15.44
CA SER A 51 -4.89 5.35 -15.19
C SER A 51 -4.65 3.84 -15.37
N GLU A 52 -3.86 3.44 -16.36
CA GLU A 52 -3.49 2.04 -16.58
C GLU A 52 -2.59 1.51 -15.47
N ALA A 53 -1.55 2.26 -15.08
CA ALA A 53 -0.68 1.91 -13.96
C ALA A 53 -1.49 1.82 -12.65
N TRP A 54 -2.39 2.78 -12.41
CA TRP A 54 -3.25 2.79 -11.25
C TRP A 54 -4.12 1.53 -11.16
N LYS A 55 -4.81 1.16 -12.25
CA LYS A 55 -5.68 -0.03 -12.28
C LYS A 55 -4.91 -1.32 -12.06
N ALA A 56 -3.70 -1.42 -12.63
CA ALA A 56 -2.82 -2.55 -12.40
C ALA A 56 -2.40 -2.65 -10.92
N SER A 57 -2.06 -1.53 -10.30
CA SER A 57 -1.60 -1.50 -8.91
C SER A 57 -2.73 -1.61 -7.89
N GLU A 58 -3.93 -1.10 -8.19
CA GLU A 58 -5.07 -1.11 -7.27
C GLU A 58 -5.47 -2.52 -6.85
N ALA A 59 -5.52 -3.46 -7.81
CA ALA A 59 -5.86 -4.85 -7.51
C ALA A 59 -4.85 -5.49 -6.53
N VAL A 60 -3.56 -5.22 -6.74
CA VAL A 60 -2.46 -5.71 -5.89
C VAL A 60 -2.50 -5.08 -4.50
N ILE A 61 -2.72 -3.77 -4.42
CA ILE A 61 -2.85 -3.04 -3.15
C ILE A 61 -4.02 -3.58 -2.34
N ARG A 62 -5.20 -3.72 -2.95
CA ARG A 62 -6.40 -4.25 -2.28
C ARG A 62 -6.20 -5.69 -1.79
N GLN A 63 -5.56 -6.51 -2.61
CA GLN A 63 -5.22 -7.88 -2.22
C GLN A 63 -4.31 -7.89 -0.99
N HIS A 64 -3.30 -7.01 -0.94
CA HIS A 64 -2.40 -6.93 0.21
C HIS A 64 -3.08 -6.43 1.48
N LEU A 65 -3.84 -5.35 1.40
CA LEU A 65 -4.61 -4.83 2.53
C LEU A 65 -5.55 -5.90 3.11
N GLY A 66 -6.11 -6.77 2.27
CA GLY A 66 -6.96 -7.89 2.71
C GLY A 66 -6.23 -8.99 3.48
N ARG A 67 -4.90 -9.11 3.35
CA ARG A 67 -4.09 -10.11 4.07
C ARG A 67 -3.65 -9.64 5.46
N HIS A 68 -3.66 -8.32 5.71
CA HIS A 68 -3.14 -7.76 6.96
C HIS A 68 -3.92 -8.21 8.19
N GLU A 69 -5.23 -8.47 8.06
CA GLU A 69 -6.06 -8.88 9.19
C GLU A 69 -5.56 -10.19 9.81
N GLN A 70 -5.17 -11.17 8.99
CA GLN A 70 -4.59 -12.41 9.48
C GLN A 70 -3.27 -12.15 10.22
N GLN A 71 -2.41 -11.26 9.70
CA GLN A 71 -1.15 -10.90 10.35
C GLN A 71 -1.40 -10.22 11.70
N TYR A 72 -2.43 -9.39 11.81
CA TYR A 72 -2.85 -8.76 13.06
C TYR A 72 -3.34 -9.76 14.09
N GLU A 73 -4.13 -10.75 13.68
CA GLU A 73 -4.57 -11.84 14.56
C GLU A 73 -3.39 -12.66 15.08
N GLU A 74 -2.44 -13.00 14.18
CA GLU A 74 -1.21 -13.71 14.55
C GLU A 74 -0.35 -12.92 15.54
N MET A 75 -0.16 -11.62 15.30
CA MET A 75 0.55 -10.70 16.21
C MET A 75 -0.10 -10.69 17.60
N LEU A 76 -1.43 -10.56 17.70
CA LEU A 76 -2.15 -10.52 18.97
C LEU A 76 -2.14 -11.86 19.72
N ALA A 77 -2.19 -12.97 18.97
CA ALA A 77 -2.06 -14.30 19.55
C ALA A 77 -0.65 -14.53 20.10
N ALA A 78 0.37 -14.01 19.40
CA ALA A 78 1.76 -14.10 19.79
C ALA A 78 2.11 -13.17 20.95
N ASP A 79 1.62 -11.93 20.97
CA ASP A 79 1.82 -10.96 22.05
C ASP A 79 0.57 -10.08 22.26
N PRO A 80 -0.27 -10.38 23.26
CA PRO A 80 -1.45 -9.57 23.55
C PRO A 80 -1.13 -8.13 23.99
N GLU A 81 0.09 -7.83 24.46
CA GLU A 81 0.44 -6.50 24.97
C GLU A 81 0.56 -5.45 23.85
N ILE A 82 0.77 -5.87 22.60
CA ILE A 82 0.85 -4.97 21.45
C ILE A 82 -0.54 -4.59 20.89
N PHE A 83 -1.63 -4.91 21.59
CA PHE A 83 -3.01 -4.63 21.16
C PHE A 83 -3.21 -3.21 20.62
N ARG A 84 -2.73 -2.20 21.35
CA ARG A 84 -2.87 -0.79 20.94
C ARG A 84 -2.13 -0.48 19.64
N ARG A 85 -1.01 -1.16 19.37
CA ARG A 85 -0.24 -0.98 18.12
C ARG A 85 -0.98 -1.61 16.95
N VAL A 86 -1.51 -2.81 17.14
CA VAL A 86 -2.32 -3.49 16.12
C VAL A 86 -3.58 -2.68 15.78
N ASP A 87 -4.22 -2.07 16.77
CA ASP A 87 -5.41 -1.23 16.53
C ASP A 87 -5.08 0.00 15.66
N LEU A 88 -3.95 0.68 15.94
CA LEU A 88 -3.45 1.77 15.10
C LEU A 88 -3.11 1.31 13.67
N LEU A 89 -2.53 0.11 13.51
CA LEU A 89 -2.26 -0.46 12.19
C LEU A 89 -3.56 -0.71 11.42
N ARG A 90 -4.61 -1.22 12.08
CA ARG A 90 -5.94 -1.41 11.47
C ARG A 90 -6.58 -0.09 11.07
N GLU A 91 -6.49 0.94 11.91
CA GLU A 91 -6.98 2.28 11.59
C GLU A 91 -6.30 2.85 10.34
N GLU A 92 -4.97 2.79 10.29
CA GLU A 92 -4.21 3.25 9.13
C GLU A 92 -4.52 2.41 7.88
N GLY A 93 -4.67 1.09 8.01
CA GLY A 93 -5.07 0.22 6.90
C GLY A 93 -6.43 0.58 6.31
N ARG A 94 -7.41 0.93 7.14
CA ARG A 94 -8.72 1.43 6.68
C ARG A 94 -8.59 2.78 5.99
N ALA A 95 -7.81 3.70 6.56
CA ALA A 95 -7.59 5.02 5.98
C ALA A 95 -6.90 4.92 4.60
N ILE A 96 -5.93 4.03 4.46
CA ILE A 96 -5.28 3.73 3.17
C ILE A 96 -6.30 3.16 2.18
N ALA A 97 -7.15 2.21 2.59
CA ALA A 97 -8.14 1.60 1.70
C ALA A 97 -9.15 2.63 1.14
N ASP A 98 -9.57 3.60 1.96
CA ASP A 98 -10.44 4.69 1.52
C ASP A 98 -9.71 5.69 0.62
N GLU A 99 -8.44 6.00 0.92
CA GLU A 99 -7.63 6.89 0.09
C GLU A 99 -7.29 6.28 -1.28
N VAL A 100 -7.07 4.96 -1.35
CA VAL A 100 -6.94 4.22 -2.63
C VAL A 100 -8.17 4.50 -3.50
N ARG A 101 -9.38 4.35 -2.96
CA ARG A 101 -10.61 4.62 -3.73
C ARG A 101 -10.65 6.08 -4.21
N ALA A 102 -10.36 7.03 -3.31
CA ALA A 102 -10.41 8.46 -3.62
C ALA A 102 -9.40 8.89 -4.69
N VAL A 103 -8.15 8.40 -4.62
CA VAL A 103 -7.12 8.68 -5.63
C VAL A 103 -7.49 8.08 -6.97
N GLY A 104 -7.99 6.84 -7.01
CA GLY A 104 -8.47 6.21 -8.24
C GLY A 104 -9.58 7.00 -8.93
N GLU A 105 -10.57 7.47 -8.17
CA GLU A 105 -11.63 8.33 -8.68
C GLU A 105 -11.08 9.66 -9.25
N ASN A 106 -10.08 10.25 -8.60
CA ASN A 106 -9.47 11.50 -9.07
C ASN A 106 -8.68 11.31 -10.36
N ILE A 107 -7.92 10.21 -10.47
CA ILE A 107 -7.20 9.83 -11.70
C ILE A 107 -8.18 9.60 -12.85
N ASP A 108 -9.27 8.87 -12.62
CA ASP A 108 -10.29 8.64 -13.65
C ASP A 108 -11.00 9.93 -14.06
N LYS A 109 -11.32 10.81 -13.10
CA LYS A 109 -11.89 12.15 -13.40
C LYS A 109 -10.93 13.00 -14.23
N LEU A 110 -9.64 13.00 -13.91
CA LEU A 110 -8.62 13.71 -14.67
C LEU A 110 -8.55 13.19 -16.10
N ARG A 111 -8.44 11.86 -16.28
CA ARG A 111 -8.42 11.20 -17.60
C ARG A 111 -9.63 11.57 -18.45
N LEU A 112 -10.83 11.66 -17.86
CA LEU A 112 -12.05 12.02 -18.59
C LEU A 112 -12.11 13.50 -19.01
N LYS A 113 -11.43 14.39 -18.27
CA LYS A 113 -11.37 15.82 -18.58
C LYS A 113 -10.33 16.15 -19.65
N THR A 114 -9.28 15.33 -19.78
CA THR A 114 -8.13 15.63 -20.64
C THR A 114 -8.47 15.80 -22.13
N PRO A 115 -9.28 14.94 -22.79
CA PRO A 115 -9.57 15.08 -24.22
C PRO A 115 -10.29 16.37 -24.60
N VAL A 116 -10.98 17.01 -23.65
CA VAL A 116 -11.72 18.26 -23.86
C VAL A 116 -10.98 19.49 -23.33
N ALA A 117 -9.81 19.30 -22.74
CA ALA A 117 -8.97 20.39 -22.25
C ALA A 117 -8.20 21.05 -23.40
N GLU A 118 -7.90 20.32 -24.48
CA GLU A 118 -7.18 20.87 -25.63
C GLU A 118 -7.98 21.99 -26.35
N PRO A 119 -7.31 23.08 -26.78
CA PRO A 119 -5.87 23.34 -26.72
C PRO A 119 -5.38 23.97 -25.40
N ASN A 120 -6.25 24.14 -24.40
CA ASN A 120 -5.94 24.82 -23.15
C ASN A 120 -5.71 23.83 -21.99
N GLU A 121 -4.57 23.14 -22.02
CA GLU A 121 -4.13 22.18 -21.00
C GLU A 121 -4.03 22.80 -19.59
N ALA A 122 -3.80 24.10 -19.48
CA ALA A 122 -3.71 24.81 -18.20
C ALA A 122 -5.00 24.72 -17.36
N ARG A 123 -6.14 24.38 -17.99
CA ARG A 123 -7.43 24.16 -17.30
C ARG A 123 -7.42 22.97 -16.37
N THR A 124 -6.45 22.07 -16.50
CA THR A 124 -6.34 20.82 -15.74
C THR A 124 -5.08 20.76 -14.87
N ASP A 125 -4.27 21.82 -14.83
CA ASP A 125 -3.00 21.84 -14.09
C ASP A 125 -3.20 21.53 -12.60
N LYS A 126 -4.22 22.12 -11.97
CA LYS A 126 -4.51 21.90 -10.55
C LYS A 126 -4.96 20.48 -10.27
N GLU A 127 -5.83 19.92 -11.11
CA GLU A 127 -6.24 18.53 -10.98
C GLU A 127 -5.08 17.55 -11.25
N ARG A 128 -4.17 17.90 -12.16
CA ARG A 128 -2.94 17.14 -12.41
C ARG A 128 -2.05 17.12 -11.19
N GLU A 129 -1.71 18.29 -10.65
CA GLU A 129 -0.90 18.42 -9.43
C GLU A 129 -1.53 17.64 -8.28
N ALA A 130 -2.84 17.79 -8.06
CA ALA A 130 -3.56 17.06 -7.03
C ALA A 130 -3.53 15.53 -7.23
N ALA A 131 -3.61 15.05 -8.47
CA ALA A 131 -3.53 13.62 -8.77
C ALA A 131 -2.12 13.07 -8.50
N VAL A 132 -1.08 13.81 -8.87
CA VAL A 132 0.32 13.42 -8.62
C VAL A 132 0.61 13.44 -7.12
N ASP A 133 0.34 14.55 -6.43
CA ASP A 133 0.62 14.70 -5.01
C ASP A 133 -0.15 13.68 -4.17
N GLY A 134 -1.44 13.48 -4.48
CA GLY A 134 -2.27 12.47 -3.83
C GLY A 134 -1.76 11.04 -4.06
N GLY A 135 -1.38 10.72 -5.30
CA GLY A 135 -0.82 9.42 -5.64
C GLY A 135 0.51 9.13 -4.91
N ILE A 136 1.45 10.08 -4.95
CA ILE A 136 2.75 9.94 -4.28
C ILE A 136 2.60 9.85 -2.76
N SER A 137 1.75 10.70 -2.16
CA SER A 137 1.46 10.65 -0.72
C SER A 137 0.92 9.28 -0.30
N LEU A 138 -0.03 8.73 -1.04
CA LEU A 138 -0.59 7.41 -0.80
C LEU A 138 0.46 6.30 -0.91
N LEU A 139 1.31 6.32 -1.94
CA LEU A 139 2.40 5.35 -2.11
C LEU A 139 3.34 5.34 -0.89
N VAL A 140 3.69 6.51 -0.37
CA VAL A 140 4.52 6.65 0.83
C VAL A 140 3.82 6.06 2.05
N ARG A 141 2.52 6.29 2.23
CA ARG A 141 1.74 5.73 3.35
C ARG A 141 1.67 4.21 3.28
N ILE A 142 1.40 3.63 2.12
CA ILE A 142 1.40 2.18 1.92
C ILE A 142 2.76 1.60 2.31
N ARG A 143 3.86 2.14 1.79
CA ARG A 143 5.21 1.66 2.12
C ARG A 143 5.52 1.75 3.62
N LYS A 144 5.11 2.84 4.28
CA LYS A 144 5.27 3.01 5.73
C LYS A 144 4.46 1.99 6.51
N GLN A 145 3.23 1.70 6.08
CA GLN A 145 2.38 0.71 6.70
C GLN A 145 3.02 -0.68 6.62
N GLU A 146 3.53 -1.10 5.46
CA GLU A 146 4.20 -2.39 5.31
C GLU A 146 5.43 -2.53 6.25
N VAL A 147 6.25 -1.47 6.34
CA VAL A 147 7.41 -1.44 7.26
C VAL A 147 6.96 -1.56 8.72
N ALA A 148 5.88 -0.85 9.09
CA ALA A 148 5.34 -0.91 10.44
C ALA A 148 4.81 -2.32 10.77
N ILE A 149 4.05 -2.94 9.85
CA ILE A 149 3.55 -4.31 9.98
C ILE A 149 4.71 -5.28 10.19
N GLY A 150 5.73 -5.26 9.33
CA GLY A 150 6.89 -6.16 9.45
C GLY A 150 7.68 -5.95 10.76
N THR A 151 7.79 -4.70 11.22
CA THR A 151 8.43 -4.38 12.50
C THR A 151 7.66 -4.99 13.67
N TRP A 152 6.35 -4.75 13.76
CA TRP A 152 5.52 -5.25 14.86
C TRP A 152 5.32 -6.76 14.80
N TYR A 153 5.27 -7.35 13.60
CA TYR A 153 5.29 -8.81 13.45
C TYR A 153 6.58 -9.37 14.05
N SER A 154 7.73 -8.85 13.63
CA SER A 154 9.03 -9.30 14.14
C SER A 154 9.13 -9.13 15.66
N GLU A 155 8.63 -8.03 16.21
CA GLU A 155 8.63 -7.79 17.65
C GLU A 155 7.74 -8.80 18.39
N ALA A 156 6.52 -9.04 17.92
CA ALA A 156 5.58 -9.98 18.56
C ALA A 156 6.15 -11.39 18.73
N PHE A 157 6.98 -11.85 17.78
CA PHE A 157 7.55 -13.21 17.78
C PHE A 157 8.99 -13.30 18.34
N ASN A 158 9.75 -12.19 18.35
CA ASN A 158 11.13 -12.17 18.85
C ASN A 158 11.27 -11.50 20.22
N ARG A 159 10.18 -11.01 20.82
CA ARG A 159 10.22 -10.43 22.16
C ARG A 159 10.69 -11.49 23.16
N ASP A 160 11.91 -11.28 23.65
CA ASP A 160 12.53 -12.17 24.64
C ASP A 160 11.69 -12.13 25.92
N ARG A 161 10.85 -13.15 26.09
CA ARG A 161 10.12 -13.39 27.34
C ARG A 161 11.12 -14.05 28.27
N GLY A 162 11.94 -13.22 28.93
CA GLY A 162 12.97 -13.67 29.86
C GLY A 162 12.48 -14.86 30.69
N ALA A 163 13.31 -15.90 30.75
CA ALA A 163 12.97 -17.18 31.38
C ALA A 163 12.23 -16.94 32.71
N VAL A 164 10.99 -17.42 32.78
CA VAL A 164 10.26 -17.51 34.05
C VAL A 164 10.90 -18.66 34.81
N ASP A 165 11.81 -18.34 35.72
CA ASP A 165 12.31 -19.25 36.76
C ASP A 165 11.21 -19.50 37.82
#